data_AF-A0A8T3N2H7-F1
#
_entry.id   AF-A0A8T3N2H7-F1
#
_cell.length_a   1.000
_cell.length_b   1.000
_cell.length_c   1.000
_cell.angle_alpha   90.00
_cell.angle_beta   90.00
_cell.angle_gamma   90.00
#
_symmetry.space_group_name_H-M   'P 1'
#
loop_
_entity.id
_entity.type
_entity.pdbx_description
1 polymer ?
#
loop_
_entity_poly.entity_id
_entity_poly.type
_entity_poly.pdbx_seq_one_letter_code
_entity_poly.pdbx_strand_id
1 'polypeptide(L)'
;MSPKADSFAAAQRIADAVLYEGYLLYPYHASSSKNRVRFQFGVVVPRAHSELDPSETWEQQTELLVAPDSDAATGADARVTIRIRFLQLQARAVEAVDADVPGGFRPVPVLAVGDNEIVAWDEAIEGAVDIADVSLAQLTAAGAAGRAVTFMIDGGQDVESIADPAGVPSGRIVRTRWPIDGRVVLTAALIDGFIRLAVRVENLTEPGEATAATSPRAATRDDALRRSLLGCHTLLAVAGGAFLSQTDPPPGAAAAAAGCRNLK
;
A
#
# COMPACT_ATOMS: atom_id res chain seq x y z
N MET A 1 -29.30 8.26 -9.29
CA MET A 1 -28.59 7.16 -8.59
C MET A 1 -27.87 7.82 -7.44
N SER A 2 -28.36 7.69 -6.20
CA SER A 2 -27.69 8.29 -5.04
C SER A 2 -26.29 7.70 -4.90
N PRO A 3 -25.26 8.47 -4.55
CA PRO A 3 -23.95 7.91 -4.26
C PRO A 3 -24.12 6.86 -3.16
N LYS A 4 -23.70 5.61 -3.46
CA LYS A 4 -23.68 4.53 -2.49
C LYS A 4 -22.81 4.99 -1.32
N ALA A 5 -23.36 5.01 -0.10
CA ALA A 5 -22.60 5.43 1.07
C ALA A 5 -21.31 4.60 1.16
N ASP A 6 -20.17 5.27 1.43
CA ASP A 6 -18.89 4.57 1.58
C ASP A 6 -19.00 3.59 2.75
N SER A 7 -18.89 2.30 2.44
CA SER A 7 -19.01 1.21 3.42
C SER A 7 -17.89 1.24 4.45
N PHE A 8 -16.83 2.01 4.21
CA PHE A 8 -15.67 2.12 5.10
C PHE A 8 -15.68 3.36 5.99
N ALA A 9 -16.64 4.28 5.87
CA ALA A 9 -16.59 5.59 6.54
C ALA A 9 -16.31 5.51 8.06
N ALA A 10 -16.84 4.50 8.76
CA ALA A 10 -16.59 4.30 10.18
C ALA A 10 -15.16 3.79 10.49
N ALA A 11 -14.64 2.89 9.66
CA ALA A 11 -13.30 2.29 9.81
C ALA A 11 -12.19 3.20 9.27
N GLN A 12 -12.52 4.10 8.34
CA GLN A 12 -11.57 4.97 7.64
C GLN A 12 -10.71 5.79 8.60
N ARG A 13 -11.29 6.37 9.65
CA ARG A 13 -10.52 7.16 10.63
C ARG A 13 -9.46 6.34 11.38
N ILE A 14 -9.76 5.07 11.66
CA ILE A 14 -8.80 4.15 12.29
C ILE A 14 -7.71 3.79 11.28
N ALA A 15 -8.11 3.51 10.04
CA ALA A 15 -7.20 3.21 8.95
C ALA A 15 -6.21 4.35 8.68
N ASP A 16 -6.69 5.60 8.66
CA ASP A 16 -5.87 6.79 8.49
C ASP A 16 -4.87 6.93 9.65
N ALA A 17 -5.32 6.76 10.89
CA ALA A 17 -4.44 6.83 12.05
C ALA A 17 -3.30 5.79 11.97
N VAL A 18 -3.62 4.55 11.60
CA VAL A 18 -2.61 3.46 11.46
C VAL A 18 -1.67 3.71 10.28
N LEU A 19 -2.21 4.15 9.13
CA LEU A 19 -1.41 4.46 7.94
C LEU A 19 -0.37 5.54 8.23
N TYR A 20 -0.74 6.54 9.02
CA TYR A 20 0.10 7.67 9.34
C TYR A 20 0.93 7.52 10.62
N GLU A 21 0.63 6.60 11.51
CA GLU A 21 1.44 6.37 12.73
C GLU A 21 2.90 6.07 12.36
N GLY A 22 3.13 5.28 11.31
CA GLY A 22 4.48 5.01 10.81
C GLY A 22 5.11 6.12 9.95
N TYR A 23 4.29 7.06 9.44
CA TYR A 23 4.71 8.11 8.49
C TYR A 23 4.92 9.49 9.13
N LEU A 24 3.99 9.91 10.02
CA LEU A 24 3.95 11.24 10.64
C LEU A 24 4.72 11.34 11.96
N LEU A 25 5.08 10.22 12.61
CA LEU A 25 5.69 10.28 13.95
C LEU A 25 7.12 10.84 14.01
N TYR A 26 7.70 11.34 12.92
CA TYR A 26 9.08 11.86 12.94
C TYR A 26 9.26 13.20 12.22
N PRO A 27 9.25 14.31 12.97
CA PRO A 27 9.59 15.63 12.45
C PRO A 27 11.11 15.73 12.20
N TYR A 28 11.46 16.26 11.03
CA TYR A 28 12.65 17.07 10.73
C TYR A 28 14.04 16.51 11.10
N HIS A 29 14.69 15.88 10.11
CA HIS A 29 16.03 16.19 9.59
C HIS A 29 16.55 14.97 8.81
N ALA A 30 17.08 15.20 7.60
CA ALA A 30 17.67 14.18 6.74
C ALA A 30 18.84 13.40 7.41
N SER A 31 19.42 13.94 8.47
CA SER A 31 20.55 13.36 9.22
C SER A 31 20.18 12.62 10.51
N SER A 32 18.90 12.60 10.91
CA SER A 32 18.49 11.98 12.17
C SER A 32 18.66 10.45 12.11
N SER A 33 19.45 9.87 13.03
CA SER A 33 19.70 8.42 13.10
C SER A 33 18.43 7.57 13.22
N LYS A 34 17.38 8.14 13.82
CA LYS A 34 16.05 7.54 13.96
C LYS A 34 15.29 7.42 12.63
N ASN A 35 15.77 8.10 11.59
CA ASN A 35 15.19 8.18 10.25
C ASN A 35 15.73 7.09 9.28
N ARG A 36 16.61 6.20 9.76
CA ARG A 36 17.27 5.17 8.92
C ARG A 36 16.40 3.94 8.65
N VAL A 37 15.35 3.70 9.43
CA VAL A 37 14.45 2.55 9.28
C VAL A 37 13.02 3.07 9.14
N ARG A 38 12.68 3.46 7.92
CA ARG A 38 11.34 3.91 7.53
C ARG A 38 10.44 2.70 7.23
N PHE A 39 9.15 2.84 7.55
CA PHE A 39 8.09 1.87 7.25
C PHE A 39 8.32 0.49 7.90
N GLN A 40 8.13 0.38 9.21
CA GLN A 40 8.40 -0.88 9.94
C GLN A 40 7.28 -1.92 9.83
N PHE A 41 6.06 -1.52 9.46
CA PHE A 41 4.90 -2.40 9.45
C PHE A 41 4.15 -2.30 8.12
N GLY A 42 3.67 -3.45 7.63
CA GLY A 42 2.87 -3.55 6.40
C GLY A 42 3.64 -3.17 5.13
N VAL A 43 4.93 -3.46 5.04
CA VAL A 43 5.68 -3.26 3.79
C VAL A 43 5.61 -4.53 2.96
N VAL A 44 5.02 -4.41 1.77
CA VAL A 44 5.01 -5.49 0.78
C VAL A 44 6.01 -5.14 -0.32
N VAL A 45 7.22 -5.71 -0.21
CA VAL A 45 8.34 -5.46 -1.13
C VAL A 45 8.18 -6.23 -2.45
N PRO A 46 8.87 -5.84 -3.53
CA PRO A 46 8.94 -6.68 -4.73
C PRO A 46 9.42 -8.11 -4.42
N ARG A 47 8.83 -9.10 -5.08
CA ARG A 47 9.18 -10.52 -4.90
C ARG A 47 10.68 -10.80 -5.02
N ALA A 48 11.32 -10.24 -6.05
CA ALA A 48 12.76 -10.42 -6.26
C ALA A 48 13.61 -9.93 -5.07
N HIS A 49 13.14 -8.91 -4.33
CA HIS A 49 13.82 -8.43 -3.13
C HIS A 49 13.62 -9.36 -1.94
N SER A 50 12.39 -9.82 -1.70
CA SER A 50 12.07 -10.78 -0.63
C SER A 50 12.82 -12.13 -0.80
N GLU A 51 13.03 -12.57 -2.03
CA GLU A 51 13.83 -13.78 -2.32
C GLU A 51 15.32 -13.61 -1.98
N LEU A 52 15.83 -12.37 -1.92
CA LEU A 52 17.19 -12.04 -1.49
C LEU A 52 17.29 -11.76 0.02
N ASP A 53 16.27 -11.15 0.60
CA ASP A 53 16.13 -10.88 2.04
C ASP A 53 14.80 -11.42 2.58
N PRO A 54 14.79 -12.66 3.12
CA PRO A 54 13.58 -13.28 3.66
C PRO A 54 12.99 -12.59 4.89
N SER A 55 13.65 -11.57 5.45
CA SER A 55 13.09 -10.77 6.54
C SER A 55 12.05 -9.75 6.05
N GLU A 56 12.03 -9.46 4.75
CA GLU A 56 11.01 -8.64 4.10
C GLU A 56 10.13 -9.55 3.22
N THR A 57 8.83 -9.26 3.18
CA THR A 57 7.83 -10.10 2.54
C THR A 57 7.26 -9.45 1.29
N TRP A 58 7.04 -10.25 0.25
CA TRP A 58 6.38 -9.82 -0.98
C TRP A 58 4.88 -10.11 -0.99
N GLU A 59 4.37 -10.71 0.08
CA GLU A 59 2.96 -11.00 0.27
C GLU A 59 2.47 -10.65 1.69
N GLN A 60 1.25 -10.16 1.79
CA GLN A 60 0.54 -9.95 3.06
C GLN A 60 -0.77 -10.71 2.99
N GLN A 61 -1.14 -11.44 4.05
CA GLN A 61 -2.37 -12.22 4.07
C GLN A 61 -3.23 -11.89 5.28
N THR A 62 -4.51 -11.65 5.02
CA THR A 62 -5.56 -11.49 6.03
C THR A 62 -6.60 -12.59 5.84
N GLU A 63 -6.72 -13.48 6.82
CA GLU A 63 -7.81 -14.44 6.95
C GLU A 63 -8.78 -13.99 8.04
N LEU A 64 -10.08 -14.11 7.79
CA LEU A 64 -11.13 -13.81 8.75
C LEU A 64 -12.37 -14.70 8.53
N LEU A 65 -13.24 -14.71 9.52
CA LEU A 65 -14.51 -15.45 9.45
C LEU A 65 -15.68 -14.51 9.20
N VAL A 66 -16.59 -14.97 8.35
CA VAL A 66 -17.89 -14.38 8.08
C VAL A 66 -18.97 -15.37 8.53
N ALA A 67 -19.86 -14.92 9.41
CA ALA A 67 -21.13 -15.59 9.65
C ALA A 67 -22.15 -15.04 8.63
N PRO A 68 -22.60 -15.84 7.65
CA PRO A 68 -23.68 -15.41 6.76
C PRO A 68 -24.99 -15.27 7.56
N ASP A 69 -25.86 -14.37 7.14
CA ASP A 69 -27.15 -14.19 7.80
C ASP A 69 -28.00 -15.47 7.67
N SER A 70 -28.50 -15.99 8.80
CA SER A 70 -29.19 -17.28 8.87
C SER A 70 -30.63 -17.25 8.34
N ASP A 71 -31.19 -16.07 8.09
CA ASP A 71 -32.55 -15.90 7.57
C ASP A 71 -32.56 -15.98 6.03
N ALA A 72 -32.24 -17.17 5.53
CA ALA A 72 -32.22 -17.49 4.11
C ALA A 72 -33.64 -17.61 3.49
N ALA A 73 -34.62 -16.85 3.98
CA ALA A 73 -35.90 -16.65 3.29
C ALA A 73 -35.70 -16.02 1.89
N THR A 74 -34.54 -15.41 1.63
CA THR A 74 -34.20 -14.76 0.34
C THR A 74 -33.17 -15.52 -0.50
N GLY A 75 -32.44 -16.50 0.05
CA GLY A 75 -31.31 -17.12 -0.64
C GLY A 75 -30.20 -16.14 -1.06
N ALA A 76 -30.15 -14.95 -0.44
CA ALA A 76 -29.22 -13.90 -0.82
C ALA A 76 -27.79 -14.25 -0.41
N ASP A 77 -26.87 -14.15 -1.38
CA ASP A 77 -25.44 -14.40 -1.20
C ASP A 77 -24.75 -13.26 -0.46
N ALA A 78 -23.95 -13.62 0.56
CA ALA A 78 -23.13 -12.68 1.31
C ALA A 78 -22.03 -12.10 0.41
N ARG A 79 -21.89 -10.77 0.41
CA ARG A 79 -21.01 -10.05 -0.51
C ARG A 79 -20.00 -9.20 0.24
N VAL A 80 -18.76 -9.23 -0.23
CA VAL A 80 -17.66 -8.49 0.39
C VAL A 80 -17.17 -7.39 -0.54
N THR A 81 -16.92 -6.22 0.03
CA THR A 81 -16.16 -5.13 -0.58
C THR A 81 -14.82 -5.03 0.13
N ILE A 82 -13.74 -4.95 -0.65
CA ILE A 82 -12.37 -4.96 -0.18
C ILE A 82 -11.70 -3.68 -0.66
N ARG A 83 -10.98 -3.00 0.23
CA ARG A 83 -10.13 -1.86 -0.09
C ARG A 83 -8.74 -2.10 0.47
N ILE A 84 -7.76 -2.23 -0.42
CA ILE A 84 -6.34 -2.29 -0.04
C ILE A 84 -5.81 -0.87 -0.05
N ARG A 85 -5.25 -0.40 1.05
CA ARG A 85 -4.63 0.94 1.16
C ARG A 85 -3.16 0.81 1.48
N PHE A 86 -2.39 1.76 0.98
CA PHE A 86 -0.94 1.81 1.16
C PHE A 86 -0.45 3.23 0.85
N LEU A 87 0.82 3.46 1.14
CA LEU A 87 1.57 4.62 0.68
C LEU A 87 2.51 4.18 -0.46
N GLN A 88 2.56 4.97 -1.53
CA GLN A 88 3.57 4.88 -2.58
C GLN A 88 4.66 5.92 -2.29
N LEU A 89 5.92 5.52 -2.32
CA LEU A 89 7.03 6.44 -2.12
C LEU A 89 7.15 7.42 -3.27
N GLN A 90 7.38 8.70 -2.92
CA GLN A 90 7.64 9.77 -3.88
C GLN A 90 8.95 10.45 -3.52
N ALA A 91 9.99 10.26 -4.33
CA ALA A 91 11.25 10.95 -4.12
C ALA A 91 11.14 12.40 -4.57
N ARG A 92 11.31 13.35 -3.65
CA ARG A 92 11.31 14.78 -3.96
C ARG A 92 12.75 15.29 -3.97
N ALA A 93 13.31 15.37 -5.18
CA ALA A 93 14.58 16.01 -5.45
C ALA A 93 14.40 17.52 -5.62
N VAL A 94 15.42 18.27 -5.20
CA VAL A 94 15.51 19.72 -5.44
C VAL A 94 16.73 19.95 -6.31
N GLU A 95 16.57 20.75 -7.35
CA GLU A 95 17.63 21.07 -8.28
C GLU A 95 17.77 22.59 -8.42
N ALA A 96 18.99 23.10 -8.27
CA ALA A 96 19.30 24.51 -8.52
C ALA A 96 19.54 24.72 -10.02
N VAL A 97 19.26 25.92 -10.53
CA VAL A 97 19.76 26.31 -11.85
C VAL A 97 21.28 26.18 -11.87
N ASP A 98 21.79 25.51 -12.90
CA ASP A 98 23.22 25.39 -13.13
C ASP A 98 23.72 26.64 -13.87
N ALA A 99 24.63 27.39 -13.25
CA ALA A 99 25.19 28.59 -13.84
C ALA A 99 26.16 28.29 -14.99
N ASP A 100 26.74 27.08 -15.00
CA ASP A 100 27.76 26.68 -15.97
C ASP A 100 27.15 26.03 -17.22
N VAL A 101 25.89 25.60 -17.14
CA VAL A 101 25.17 24.89 -18.21
C VAL A 101 23.88 25.65 -18.55
N PRO A 102 23.76 26.27 -19.73
CA PRO A 102 22.53 26.95 -20.14
C PRO A 102 21.30 26.01 -20.10
N GLY A 103 20.30 26.36 -19.29
CA GLY A 103 19.11 25.54 -19.05
C GLY A 103 19.37 24.27 -18.22
N GLY A 104 20.56 24.13 -17.66
CA GLY A 104 20.97 23.01 -16.82
C GLY A 104 20.41 23.14 -15.41
N PHE A 105 20.26 21.99 -14.76
CA PHE A 105 19.85 21.87 -13.38
C PHE A 105 20.79 20.90 -12.67
N ARG A 106 21.17 21.22 -11.44
CA ARG A 106 22.02 20.36 -10.61
C ARG A 106 21.32 20.00 -9.30
N PRO A 107 21.29 18.74 -8.87
CA PRO A 107 20.72 18.35 -7.60
C PRO A 107 21.39 19.06 -6.41
N VAL A 108 20.58 19.53 -5.47
CA VAL A 108 21.02 20.15 -4.23
C VAL A 108 20.19 19.61 -3.05
N PRO A 109 20.80 19.41 -1.87
CA PRO A 109 20.04 18.98 -0.69
C PRO A 109 19.10 20.07 -0.17
N VAL A 110 19.47 21.33 -0.36
CA VAL A 110 18.70 22.52 0.02
C VAL A 110 18.90 23.60 -1.05
N LEU A 111 17.80 24.25 -1.45
CA LEU A 111 17.80 25.43 -2.31
C LEU A 111 17.25 26.61 -1.53
N ALA A 112 18.09 27.64 -1.32
CA ALA A 112 17.68 28.90 -0.73
C ALA A 112 17.05 29.81 -1.80
N VAL A 113 15.86 30.34 -1.53
CA VAL A 113 15.10 31.22 -2.45
C VAL A 113 14.48 32.35 -1.65
N GLY A 114 15.05 33.54 -1.75
CA GLY A 114 14.75 34.65 -0.83
C GLY A 114 15.01 34.22 0.62
N ASP A 115 13.99 34.33 1.47
CA ASP A 115 14.07 33.94 2.89
C ASP A 115 13.64 32.47 3.14
N ASN A 116 13.30 31.71 2.10
CA ASN A 116 12.82 30.33 2.22
C ASN A 116 13.90 29.31 1.87
N GLU A 117 13.87 28.16 2.55
CA GLU A 117 14.69 26.99 2.21
C GLU A 117 13.81 25.84 1.71
N ILE A 118 14.18 25.30 0.56
CA ILE A 118 13.48 24.18 -0.08
C ILE A 118 14.39 22.95 0.01
N VAL A 119 13.97 21.94 0.77
CA VAL A 119 14.81 20.78 1.15
C VAL A 119 14.43 19.53 0.35
N ALA A 120 15.40 18.76 -0.15
CA ALA A 120 15.14 17.46 -0.76
C ALA A 120 14.82 16.38 0.30
N TRP A 121 13.79 15.57 0.08
CA TRP A 121 13.39 14.48 0.98
C TRP A 121 12.44 13.49 0.28
N ASP A 122 12.24 12.29 0.81
CA ASP A 122 11.21 11.39 0.28
C ASP A 122 9.85 11.67 0.93
N GLU A 123 8.88 11.99 0.08
CA GLU A 123 7.45 12.11 0.35
C GLU A 123 6.77 10.73 0.18
N ALA A 124 5.47 10.65 0.50
CA ALA A 124 4.66 9.50 0.14
C ALA A 124 3.25 9.96 -0.21
N ILE A 125 2.62 9.24 -1.16
CA ILE A 125 1.25 9.51 -1.57
C ILE A 125 0.37 8.32 -1.22
N GLU A 126 -0.88 8.57 -0.83
CA GLU A 126 -1.84 7.50 -0.57
C GLU A 126 -2.24 6.82 -1.88
N GLY A 127 -2.26 5.50 -1.87
CA GLY A 127 -2.82 4.66 -2.92
C GLY A 127 -3.90 3.73 -2.36
N ALA A 128 -4.87 3.38 -3.21
CA ALA A 128 -5.91 2.42 -2.88
C ALA A 128 -6.30 1.56 -4.08
N VAL A 129 -6.63 0.29 -3.81
CA VAL A 129 -7.21 -0.66 -4.77
C VAL A 129 -8.53 -1.16 -4.21
N ASP A 130 -9.62 -0.88 -4.93
CA ASP A 130 -10.97 -1.27 -4.54
C ASP A 130 -11.46 -2.49 -5.34
N ILE A 131 -11.89 -3.53 -4.64
CA ILE A 131 -12.52 -4.72 -5.21
C ILE A 131 -13.92 -4.82 -4.60
N ALA A 132 -14.91 -4.39 -5.38
CA ALA A 132 -16.29 -4.39 -4.95
C ALA A 132 -17.03 -5.68 -5.31
N ASP A 133 -18.10 -5.94 -4.57
CA ASP A 133 -19.15 -6.90 -4.91
C ASP A 133 -18.65 -8.34 -5.12
N VAL A 134 -17.77 -8.82 -4.24
CA VAL A 134 -17.26 -10.19 -4.26
C VAL A 134 -18.29 -11.12 -3.63
N SER A 135 -18.86 -12.02 -4.43
CA SER A 135 -19.75 -13.10 -3.99
C SER A 135 -18.99 -14.15 -3.17
N LEU A 136 -19.39 -14.36 -1.91
CA LEU A 136 -18.78 -15.40 -1.07
C LEU A 136 -19.23 -16.80 -1.49
N ALA A 137 -20.46 -16.97 -2.00
CA ALA A 137 -20.92 -18.25 -2.52
C ALA A 137 -20.10 -18.68 -3.75
N GLN A 138 -19.87 -17.78 -4.71
CA GLN A 138 -19.03 -18.08 -5.89
C GLN A 138 -17.59 -18.36 -5.48
N LEU A 139 -17.04 -17.58 -4.55
CA LEU A 139 -15.66 -17.76 -4.09
C LEU A 139 -15.47 -19.08 -3.33
N THR A 140 -16.46 -19.47 -2.53
CA THR A 140 -16.47 -20.77 -1.82
C THR A 140 -16.61 -21.93 -2.80
N ALA A 141 -17.45 -21.79 -3.83
CA ALA A 141 -17.60 -22.79 -4.88
C ALA A 141 -16.31 -22.96 -5.72
N ALA A 142 -15.54 -21.88 -5.91
CA ALA A 142 -14.22 -21.94 -6.55
C ALA A 142 -13.16 -22.62 -5.67
N GLY A 143 -13.35 -22.63 -4.34
CA GLY A 143 -12.44 -23.24 -3.38
C GLY A 143 -11.01 -22.72 -3.52
N ALA A 144 -10.04 -23.63 -3.64
CA ALA A 144 -8.62 -23.29 -3.75
C ALA A 144 -8.25 -22.53 -5.04
N ALA A 145 -9.07 -22.61 -6.10
CA ALA A 145 -8.82 -21.84 -7.32
C ALA A 145 -9.04 -20.34 -7.08
N GLY A 146 -9.96 -19.98 -6.19
CA GLY A 146 -10.20 -18.61 -5.76
C GLY A 146 -10.53 -17.63 -6.88
N ARG A 147 -10.20 -16.36 -6.65
CA ARG A 147 -10.25 -15.26 -7.62
C ARG A 147 -9.00 -14.39 -7.48
N ALA A 148 -8.34 -14.11 -8.59
CA ALA A 148 -7.22 -13.17 -8.64
C ALA A 148 -7.64 -11.86 -9.32
N VAL A 149 -7.19 -10.73 -8.77
CA VAL A 149 -7.36 -9.40 -9.35
C VAL A 149 -6.00 -8.73 -9.42
N THR A 150 -5.54 -8.39 -10.61
CA THR A 150 -4.29 -7.65 -10.81
C THR A 150 -4.54 -6.15 -10.75
N PHE A 151 -3.57 -5.39 -10.28
CA PHE A 151 -3.60 -3.93 -10.29
C PHE A 151 -2.22 -3.38 -10.66
N MET A 152 -2.21 -2.14 -11.16
CA MET A 152 -0.99 -1.39 -11.42
C MET A 152 -1.17 0.02 -10.84
N ILE A 153 -0.16 0.48 -10.11
CA ILE A 153 -0.07 1.85 -9.62
C ILE A 153 0.92 2.58 -10.50
N ASP A 154 0.48 3.70 -11.06
CA ASP A 154 1.30 4.46 -11.99
C ASP A 154 2.56 5.02 -11.30
N GLY A 155 3.67 4.91 -12.00
CA GLY A 155 4.84 5.75 -11.74
C GLY A 155 4.66 7.13 -12.37
N GLY A 156 5.69 7.96 -12.30
CA GLY A 156 5.68 9.22 -13.01
C GLY A 156 6.67 10.22 -12.47
N GLN A 157 6.72 11.37 -13.14
CA GLN A 157 7.56 12.48 -12.74
C GLN A 157 6.78 13.78 -12.85
N ASP A 158 6.73 14.54 -11.77
CA ASP A 158 6.16 15.89 -11.74
C ASP A 158 7.29 16.89 -11.50
N VAL A 159 7.30 17.97 -12.28
CA VAL A 159 8.33 19.03 -12.21
C VAL A 159 7.67 20.36 -11.91
N GLU A 160 8.12 20.99 -10.82
CA GLU A 160 7.65 22.30 -10.36
C GLU A 160 8.82 23.29 -10.45
N SER A 161 8.67 24.33 -11.28
CA SER A 161 9.71 25.36 -11.41
C SER A 161 9.69 26.32 -10.22
N ILE A 162 10.88 26.74 -9.77
CA ILE A 162 11.04 27.66 -8.66
C ILE A 162 11.72 28.93 -9.17
N ALA A 163 11.13 30.08 -8.83
CA ALA A 163 11.68 31.41 -9.06
C ALA A 163 11.80 32.18 -7.75
N ASP A 164 12.71 33.14 -7.70
CA ASP A 164 12.86 34.07 -6.58
C ASP A 164 11.71 35.10 -6.54
N PRO A 165 11.62 35.94 -5.49
CA PRO A 165 10.58 36.99 -5.41
C PRO A 165 10.61 38.01 -6.55
N ALA A 166 11.71 38.13 -7.29
CA ALA A 166 11.83 38.98 -8.45
C ALA A 166 11.42 38.27 -9.77
N GLY A 167 11.04 36.99 -9.70
CA GLY A 167 10.64 36.17 -10.84
C GLY A 167 11.82 35.53 -11.59
N VAL A 168 13.03 35.58 -11.03
CA VAL A 168 14.22 34.97 -11.64
C VAL A 168 14.25 33.46 -11.36
N PRO A 169 14.38 32.59 -12.39
CA PRO A 169 14.48 31.15 -12.18
C PRO A 169 15.63 30.80 -11.23
N SER A 170 15.30 30.09 -10.15
CA SER A 170 16.26 29.67 -9.11
C SER A 170 16.49 28.16 -9.11
N GLY A 171 15.51 27.38 -9.56
CA GLY A 171 15.62 25.92 -9.62
C GLY A 171 14.31 25.22 -9.95
N ARG A 172 14.20 23.96 -9.55
CA ARG A 172 12.97 23.17 -9.66
C ARG A 172 12.91 22.07 -8.60
N ILE A 173 11.69 21.65 -8.27
CA ILE A 173 11.42 20.42 -7.54
C ILE A 173 11.05 19.34 -8.56
N VAL A 174 11.64 18.16 -8.41
CA VAL A 174 11.33 16.98 -9.22
C VAL A 174 10.82 15.90 -8.29
N ARG A 175 9.56 15.50 -8.48
CA ARG A 175 8.92 14.41 -7.74
C ARG A 175 8.85 13.19 -8.62
N THR A 176 9.50 12.11 -8.21
CA THR A 176 9.54 10.85 -8.97
C THR A 176 8.84 9.75 -8.20
N ARG A 177 8.01 8.99 -8.90
CA ARG A 177 7.32 7.78 -8.42
C ARG A 177 7.63 6.62 -9.36
N TRP A 178 7.63 5.42 -8.82
CA TRP A 178 7.88 4.19 -9.58
C TRP A 178 6.60 3.37 -9.68
N PRO A 179 6.37 2.71 -10.84
CA PRO A 179 5.20 1.87 -11.00
C PRO A 179 5.29 0.67 -10.06
N ILE A 180 4.13 0.23 -9.59
CA ILE A 180 3.97 -0.97 -8.75
C ILE A 180 2.96 -1.89 -9.41
N ASP A 181 3.37 -3.11 -9.72
CA ASP A 181 2.50 -4.18 -10.20
C ASP A 181 2.15 -5.10 -9.05
N GLY A 182 0.86 -5.35 -8.86
CA GLY A 182 0.38 -6.15 -7.75
C GLY A 182 -0.78 -7.05 -8.10
N ARG A 183 -1.07 -7.97 -7.19
CA ARG A 183 -2.16 -8.92 -7.30
C ARG A 183 -2.84 -9.12 -5.95
N VAL A 184 -4.16 -9.17 -5.96
CA VAL A 184 -4.96 -9.59 -4.82
C VAL A 184 -5.55 -10.96 -5.13
N VAL A 185 -5.23 -11.95 -4.31
CA VAL A 185 -5.76 -13.31 -4.38
C VAL A 185 -6.79 -13.49 -3.28
N LEU A 186 -8.00 -13.88 -3.68
CA LEU A 186 -9.14 -14.12 -2.80
C LEU A 186 -9.44 -15.62 -2.80
N THR A 187 -9.59 -16.21 -1.63
CA THR A 187 -10.13 -17.58 -1.50
C THR A 187 -11.16 -17.62 -0.37
N ALA A 188 -12.11 -18.54 -0.45
CA ALA A 188 -13.08 -18.76 0.61
C ALA A 188 -13.33 -20.25 0.82
N ALA A 189 -13.60 -20.63 2.07
CA ALA A 189 -13.96 -21.99 2.43
C ALA A 189 -15.04 -21.99 3.52
N LEU A 190 -16.01 -22.89 3.39
CA LEU A 190 -17.00 -23.15 4.44
C LEU A 190 -16.37 -24.06 5.51
N ILE A 191 -16.32 -23.58 6.75
CA ILE A 191 -15.74 -24.25 7.91
C ILE A 191 -16.75 -24.16 9.05
N ASP A 192 -17.31 -25.30 9.47
CA ASP A 192 -18.24 -25.41 10.60
C ASP A 192 -19.42 -24.40 10.55
N GLY A 193 -19.94 -24.12 9.34
CA GLY A 193 -21.04 -23.18 9.12
C GLY A 193 -20.61 -21.71 8.94
N PHE A 194 -19.33 -21.41 9.06
CA PHE A 194 -18.76 -20.08 8.80
C PHE A 194 -17.99 -20.05 7.49
N ILE A 195 -17.89 -18.89 6.86
CA ILE A 195 -17.05 -18.70 5.68
C ILE A 195 -15.72 -18.10 6.13
N ARG A 196 -14.63 -18.84 5.96
CA ARG A 196 -13.28 -18.28 6.11
C ARG A 196 -12.87 -17.64 4.79
N LEU A 197 -12.73 -16.32 4.79
CA LEU A 197 -12.24 -15.53 3.67
C LEU A 197 -10.75 -15.27 3.86
N ALA A 198 -9.94 -15.55 2.84
CA ALA A 198 -8.54 -15.14 2.75
C ALA A 198 -8.39 -14.06 1.69
N VAL A 199 -7.71 -12.98 2.06
CA VAL A 199 -7.28 -11.90 1.16
C VAL A 199 -5.76 -11.84 1.21
N ARG A 200 -5.09 -12.17 0.11
CA ARG A 200 -3.64 -12.06 -0.01
C ARG A 200 -3.28 -10.99 -1.02
N VAL A 201 -2.49 -10.02 -0.59
CA VAL A 201 -1.93 -8.95 -1.42
C VAL A 201 -0.50 -9.32 -1.75
N GLU A 202 -0.14 -9.29 -3.02
CA GLU A 202 1.17 -9.67 -3.53
C GLU A 202 1.75 -8.52 -4.35
N ASN A 203 3.04 -8.22 -4.15
CA ASN A 203 3.79 -7.28 -4.96
C ASN A 203 4.64 -8.05 -5.99
N LEU A 204 4.24 -7.92 -7.25
CA LEU A 204 4.81 -8.63 -8.39
C LEU A 204 5.67 -7.71 -9.26
N THR A 205 6.06 -6.54 -8.74
CA THR A 205 6.85 -5.57 -9.49
C THR A 205 8.20 -6.18 -9.87
N GLU A 206 8.48 -6.22 -11.16
CA GLU A 206 9.79 -6.66 -11.66
C GLU A 206 10.87 -5.60 -11.41
N PRO A 207 12.14 -5.99 -11.21
CA PRO A 207 13.25 -5.05 -11.14
C PRO A 207 13.32 -4.21 -12.42
N GLY A 208 13.33 -2.87 -12.29
CA GLY A 208 13.39 -1.98 -13.45
C GLY A 208 14.78 -1.97 -14.12
N GLU A 209 14.84 -1.67 -15.43
CA GLU A 209 16.07 -1.66 -16.25
C GLU A 209 17.23 -0.86 -15.62
N ALA A 210 16.94 0.24 -14.91
CA ALA A 210 17.94 1.08 -14.24
C ALA A 210 18.73 0.34 -13.12
N THR A 211 18.14 -0.70 -12.52
CA THR A 211 18.82 -1.52 -11.50
C THR A 211 19.76 -2.56 -12.12
N ALA A 212 19.63 -2.86 -13.42
CA ALA A 212 20.48 -3.83 -14.11
C ALA A 212 21.81 -3.23 -14.60
N ALA A 213 21.84 -1.93 -14.92
CA ALA A 213 22.99 -1.28 -15.57
C ALA A 213 24.03 -0.70 -14.58
N THR A 214 23.70 -0.56 -13.29
CA THR A 214 24.57 0.12 -12.32
C THR A 214 24.84 -0.79 -11.11
N SER A 215 25.73 -1.76 -11.34
CA SER A 215 26.30 -2.70 -10.36
C SER A 215 25.35 -3.78 -9.79
N PRO A 216 25.70 -5.07 -9.85
CA PRO A 216 24.92 -6.20 -9.32
C PRO A 216 24.79 -6.25 -7.77
N ARG A 217 25.09 -5.14 -7.09
CA ARG A 217 24.95 -4.93 -5.64
C ARG A 217 23.88 -3.87 -5.27
N ALA A 218 23.07 -3.41 -6.22
CA ALA A 218 22.17 -2.26 -6.08
C ALA A 218 20.67 -2.60 -6.23
N ALA A 219 20.19 -3.66 -5.60
CA ALA A 219 18.85 -3.63 -5.03
C ALA A 219 19.04 -3.25 -3.56
N THR A 220 19.35 -1.98 -3.31
CA THR A 220 19.37 -1.51 -1.92
C THR A 220 17.95 -1.60 -1.38
N ARG A 221 17.79 -1.76 -0.06
CA ARG A 221 16.46 -1.72 0.55
C ARG A 221 15.67 -0.46 0.12
N ASP A 222 16.35 0.67 -0.03
CA ASP A 222 15.75 1.92 -0.51
C ASP A 222 15.17 1.80 -1.94
N ASP A 223 15.81 1.02 -2.82
CA ASP A 223 15.30 0.73 -4.16
C ASP A 223 14.06 -0.17 -4.13
N ALA A 224 14.03 -1.14 -3.20
CA ALA A 224 12.84 -1.96 -2.98
C ALA A 224 11.67 -1.11 -2.47
N LEU A 225 11.90 -0.20 -1.52
CA LEU A 225 10.87 0.67 -0.96
C LEU A 225 10.21 1.57 -2.02
N ARG A 226 10.95 2.02 -3.04
CA ARG A 226 10.42 2.81 -4.16
C ARG A 226 9.32 2.08 -4.93
N ARG A 227 9.33 0.75 -4.91
CA ARG A 227 8.42 -0.15 -5.61
C ARG A 227 7.57 -0.98 -4.66
N SER A 228 7.47 -0.58 -3.39
CA SER A 228 6.75 -1.31 -2.36
C SER A 228 5.38 -0.70 -2.07
N LEU A 229 4.46 -1.53 -1.59
CA LEU A 229 3.24 -1.05 -0.92
C LEU A 229 3.61 -0.76 0.54
N LEU A 230 3.72 0.51 0.93
CA LEU A 230 4.17 0.88 2.27
C LEU A 230 2.97 1.05 3.20
N GLY A 231 3.01 0.45 4.40
CA GLY A 231 1.86 0.51 5.33
C GLY A 231 0.58 -0.12 4.76
N CYS A 232 0.75 -1.17 3.94
CA CYS A 232 -0.32 -1.93 3.33
C CYS A 232 -1.29 -2.48 4.37
N HIS A 233 -2.57 -2.16 4.22
CA HIS A 233 -3.62 -2.71 5.07
C HIS A 233 -4.91 -2.93 4.28
N THR A 234 -5.67 -3.92 4.74
CA THR A 234 -6.90 -4.40 4.08
C THR A 234 -8.11 -3.95 4.89
N LEU A 235 -8.98 -3.16 4.27
CA LEU A 235 -10.31 -2.84 4.78
C LEU A 235 -11.34 -3.74 4.12
N LEU A 236 -12.26 -4.27 4.92
CA LEU A 236 -13.28 -5.22 4.50
C LEU A 236 -14.64 -4.78 5.01
N ALA A 237 -15.64 -4.85 4.13
CA ALA A 237 -17.04 -4.64 4.45
C ALA A 237 -17.84 -5.82 3.92
N VAL A 238 -18.82 -6.29 4.68
CA VAL A 238 -19.70 -7.40 4.30
C VAL A 238 -21.15 -6.94 4.28
N ALA A 239 -21.92 -7.43 3.30
CA ALA A 239 -23.36 -7.33 3.22
C ALA A 239 -23.96 -8.75 3.19
N GLY A 240 -25.08 -8.97 3.90
CA GLY A 240 -25.69 -10.30 4.02
C GLY A 240 -24.92 -11.24 4.98
N GLY A 241 -24.24 -10.68 5.97
CA GLY A 241 -23.51 -11.41 7.00
C GLY A 241 -22.77 -10.48 7.93
N ALA A 242 -22.05 -11.06 8.89
CA ALA A 242 -21.25 -10.34 9.87
C ALA A 242 -19.85 -10.94 10.00
N PHE A 243 -18.85 -10.08 10.22
CA PHE A 243 -17.51 -10.53 10.59
C PHE A 243 -17.49 -11.04 12.04
N LEU A 244 -16.76 -12.11 12.29
CA LEU A 244 -16.54 -12.63 13.63
C LEU A 244 -15.19 -12.17 14.18
N SER A 245 -15.18 -11.83 15.47
CA SER A 245 -13.95 -11.51 16.20
C SER A 245 -13.05 -12.75 16.24
N GLN A 246 -11.76 -12.58 15.93
CA GLN A 246 -10.76 -13.64 16.08
C GLN A 246 -10.17 -13.69 17.49
N THR A 247 -10.14 -12.56 18.19
CA THR A 247 -9.57 -12.45 19.55
C THR A 247 -10.58 -12.84 20.63
N ASP A 248 -11.87 -12.74 20.32
CA ASP A 248 -12.98 -13.12 21.19
C ASP A 248 -14.09 -13.78 20.34
N PRO A 249 -13.82 -14.99 19.79
CA PRO A 249 -14.76 -15.65 18.89
C PRO A 249 -15.99 -16.15 19.65
N PRO A 250 -17.19 -16.06 19.06
CA PRO A 250 -18.39 -16.61 19.69
C PRO A 250 -18.29 -18.14 19.87
N PRO A 251 -19.07 -18.72 20.80
CA PRO A 251 -19.14 -20.17 20.98
C PRO A 251 -19.42 -20.89 19.66
N GLY A 252 -18.60 -21.90 19.33
CA GLY A 252 -18.67 -22.64 18.07
C GLY A 252 -17.74 -22.14 16.97
N ALA A 253 -17.30 -20.87 16.99
CA ALA A 253 -16.36 -20.32 16.01
C ALA A 253 -14.89 -20.42 16.42
N ALA A 254 -14.60 -20.78 17.69
CA ALA A 254 -13.25 -20.74 18.25
C ALA A 254 -12.22 -21.58 17.47
N ALA A 255 -12.58 -22.79 17.05
CA ALA A 255 -11.70 -23.66 16.27
C ALA A 255 -11.43 -23.07 14.87
N ALA A 256 -12.48 -22.59 14.19
CA ALA A 256 -12.36 -21.95 12.88
C ALA A 256 -11.52 -20.66 12.96
N ALA A 257 -11.67 -19.88 14.03
CA ALA A 257 -10.92 -18.64 14.25
C ALA A 257 -9.44 -18.94 14.51
N ALA A 258 -9.12 -19.91 15.36
CA ALA A 258 -7.75 -20.36 15.61
C ALA A 258 -7.08 -20.95 14.36
N GLY A 259 -7.86 -21.46 13.41
CA GLY A 259 -7.36 -21.95 12.13
C GLY A 259 -7.02 -20.85 11.11
N CYS A 260 -7.32 -19.58 11.39
CA CYS A 260 -7.00 -18.48 10.48
C CYS A 260 -5.49 -18.18 10.47
N ARG A 261 -4.94 -17.99 9.28
CA ARG A 261 -3.51 -17.71 9.06
C ARG A 261 -3.33 -16.31 8.49
N ASN A 262 -2.84 -15.41 9.35
CA ASN A 262 -2.47 -14.05 8.96
C ASN A 262 -0.96 -13.96 8.76
N LEU A 263 -0.54 -13.43 7.61
CA LEU A 263 0.87 -13.17 7.30
C LEU A 263 1.11 -11.66 7.42
N LYS A 264 2.24 -11.32 8.06
CA LYS A 264 2.70 -9.93 8.18
C LYS A 264 3.22 -9.41 6.86
#